data_AF-A0A950SH10-F1
#
_entry.id   AF-A0A950SH10-F1
#
_cell.length_a   1.000
_cell.length_b   1.000
_cell.length_c   1.000
_cell.angle_alpha   90.00
_cell.angle_beta   90.00
_cell.angle_gamma   90.00
#
_symmetry.space_group_name_H-M   'P 1'
#
loop_
_entity.id
_entity.type
_entity.pdbx_description
1 polymer ?
#
loop_
_entity_poly.entity_id
_entity_poly.type
_entity_poly.pdbx_seq_one_letter_code
_entity_poly.pdbx_strand_id
1 'polypeptide(L)'
;MSKDRAAVSMLDAFCIANNITTPKLADAAEVSRQHVTRARYARTDVRIRIAKKIALGASRVVGRKVQVAEVFDLDFDFRARRKNTSHGREPNT
;
A
#
# COMPACT_ATOMS: atom_id res chain seq x y z
N MET A 1 -15.74 -17.85 -14.82
CA MET A 1 -16.77 -16.79 -14.70
C MET A 1 -16.25 -15.70 -13.77
N SER A 2 -15.44 -14.77 -14.27
CA SER A 2 -15.04 -13.59 -13.50
C SER A 2 -16.03 -12.49 -13.84
N LYS A 3 -17.08 -12.35 -13.02
CA LYS A 3 -17.99 -11.21 -13.10
C LYS A 3 -17.16 -9.93 -13.04
N ASP A 4 -17.41 -9.01 -13.96
CA ASP A 4 -17.00 -7.60 -13.94
C ASP A 4 -17.40 -6.95 -12.62
N ARG A 5 -16.63 -7.23 -11.57
CA ARG A 5 -16.86 -6.63 -10.26
C ARG A 5 -16.13 -5.30 -10.30
N ALA A 6 -16.89 -4.24 -10.55
CA ALA A 6 -16.39 -2.88 -10.45
C ALA A 6 -15.66 -2.73 -9.11
N ALA A 7 -14.41 -2.33 -9.16
CA ALA A 7 -13.59 -2.18 -7.97
C ALA A 7 -14.22 -1.14 -7.03
N VAL A 8 -14.34 -1.49 -5.75
CA VAL A 8 -15.00 -0.63 -4.76
C VAL A 8 -14.05 0.43 -4.19
N SER A 9 -12.75 0.21 -4.29
CA SER A 9 -11.67 1.11 -3.85
C SER A 9 -10.40 0.93 -4.69
N MET A 10 -9.46 1.88 -4.59
CA MET A 10 -8.12 1.73 -5.22
C MET A 10 -7.40 0.47 -4.73
N LEU A 11 -7.49 0.15 -3.44
CA LEU A 11 -6.92 -1.07 -2.88
C LEU A 11 -7.56 -2.31 -3.49
N ASP A 12 -8.88 -2.30 -3.69
CA ASP A 12 -9.59 -3.41 -4.31
C ASP A 12 -9.21 -3.58 -5.78
N ALA A 13 -9.13 -2.47 -6.53
CA ALA A 13 -8.65 -2.47 -7.92
C ALA A 13 -7.23 -3.04 -8.03
N PHE A 14 -6.34 -2.60 -7.15
CA PHE A 14 -4.98 -3.09 -7.08
C PHE A 14 -4.93 -4.60 -6.78
N CYS A 15 -5.73 -5.06 -5.82
CA CYS A 15 -5.82 -6.48 -5.49
C CYS A 15 -6.37 -7.31 -6.65
N ILE A 16 -7.38 -6.83 -7.38
CA ILE A 16 -7.93 -7.52 -8.55
C ILE A 16 -6.87 -7.61 -9.65
N ALA A 17 -6.21 -6.50 -9.99
CA ALA A 17 -5.19 -6.45 -11.03
C ALA A 17 -3.99 -7.38 -10.76
N ASN A 18 -3.64 -7.58 -9.49
CA ASN A 18 -2.50 -8.42 -9.08
C ASN A 18 -2.91 -9.80 -8.55
N ASN A 19 -4.18 -10.21 -8.71
CA ASN A 19 -4.71 -11.48 -8.19
C ASN A 19 -4.42 -11.72 -6.68
N ILE A 20 -4.58 -10.68 -5.86
CA ILE A 20 -4.29 -10.71 -4.42
C ILE A 20 -5.57 -10.95 -3.62
N THR A 21 -5.59 -12.04 -2.87
CA THR A 21 -6.65 -12.36 -1.92
C THR A 21 -6.46 -11.62 -0.60
N THR A 22 -7.57 -11.32 0.10
CA THR A 22 -7.52 -10.64 1.41
C THR A 22 -6.66 -11.37 2.45
N PRO A 23 -6.73 -12.71 2.61
CA PRO A 23 -5.86 -13.42 3.54
C PRO A 23 -4.37 -13.25 3.19
N LYS A 24 -4.00 -13.42 1.92
CA LYS A 24 -2.62 -13.29 1.45
C LYS A 24 -2.05 -11.90 1.76
N LEU A 25 -2.85 -10.86 1.54
CA LEU A 25 -2.45 -9.48 1.84
C LEU A 25 -2.33 -9.23 3.35
N ALA A 26 -3.27 -9.75 4.14
CA ALA A 26 -3.28 -9.60 5.60
C ALA A 26 -2.04 -10.24 6.24
N ASP A 27 -1.69 -11.45 5.79
CA ASP A 27 -0.52 -12.19 6.27
C ASP A 27 0.77 -11.43 5.89
N ALA A 28 0.88 -10.98 4.64
CA ALA A 28 2.05 -10.22 4.18
C ALA A 28 2.21 -8.84 4.86
N ALA A 29 1.10 -8.20 5.20
CA ALA A 29 1.05 -6.90 5.86
C ALA A 29 1.13 -6.99 7.40
N GLU A 30 1.10 -8.19 7.97
CA GLU A 30 1.07 -8.43 9.42
C GLU A 30 -0.05 -7.62 10.11
N VAL A 31 -1.26 -7.72 9.56
CA VAL A 31 -2.48 -7.12 10.10
C VAL A 31 -3.63 -8.12 10.08
N SER A 32 -4.63 -7.92 10.94
CA SER A 32 -5.85 -8.73 10.91
C SER A 32 -6.54 -8.65 9.55
N ARG A 33 -7.11 -9.78 9.09
CA ARG A 33 -7.95 -9.88 7.89
C ARG A 33 -9.10 -8.87 7.93
N GLN A 34 -9.65 -8.58 9.11
CA GLN A 34 -10.72 -7.60 9.27
C GLN A 34 -10.27 -6.19 8.89
N HIS A 35 -9.02 -5.81 9.19
CA HIS A 35 -8.47 -4.51 8.77
C HIS A 35 -8.35 -4.41 7.25
N VAL A 36 -7.91 -5.48 6.59
CA VAL A 36 -7.80 -5.51 5.12
C VAL A 36 -9.17 -5.51 4.47
N THR A 37 -10.13 -6.28 4.98
CA THR A 37 -11.52 -6.28 4.48
C THR A 37 -12.14 -4.89 4.60
N ARG A 38 -11.97 -4.22 5.75
CA ARG A 38 -12.44 -2.84 5.92
C ARG A 38 -11.73 -1.88 4.98
N ALA A 39 -10.41 -1.96 4.83
CA ALA A 39 -9.67 -1.11 3.91
C ALA A 39 -10.08 -1.31 2.43
N ARG A 40 -10.45 -2.54 2.03
CA ARG A 40 -10.86 -2.86 0.65
C ARG A 40 -12.28 -2.42 0.33
N TYR A 41 -13.22 -2.62 1.26
CA TYR A 41 -14.65 -2.52 0.97
C TYR A 41 -15.38 -1.47 1.80
N ALA A 42 -14.86 -1.11 2.97
CA ALA A 42 -15.45 -0.06 3.79
C ALA A 42 -14.83 1.27 3.37
N ARG A 43 -15.67 2.27 3.06
CA ARG A 43 -15.27 3.68 2.90
C ARG A 43 -14.91 4.31 4.25
N THR A 44 -14.06 3.63 5.02
CA THR A 44 -13.64 4.04 6.36
C THR A 44 -12.24 4.60 6.28
N ASP A 45 -11.99 5.67 7.03
CA ASP A 45 -10.67 6.25 7.21
C ASP A 45 -9.69 5.22 7.78
N VAL A 46 -8.78 4.74 6.93
CA VAL A 46 -7.73 3.81 7.34
C VAL A 46 -6.60 4.64 7.95
N ARG A 47 -6.33 4.41 9.24
CA ARG A 47 -5.18 5.06 9.91
C ARG A 47 -3.90 4.85 9.10
N ILE A 48 -3.11 5.92 8.93
CA ILE A 48 -1.88 5.92 8.12
C ILE A 48 -0.90 4.79 8.47
N ARG A 49 -0.84 4.37 9.73
CA ARG A 49 -0.01 3.23 10.18
C ARG A 49 -0.44 1.92 9.54
N ILE A 50 -1.74 1.69 9.41
CA ILE A 50 -2.31 0.50 8.76
C ILE A 50 -2.13 0.59 7.24
N ALA A 51 -2.37 1.77 6.65
CA ALA A 51 -2.16 1.98 5.22
C ALA A 51 -0.71 1.68 4.80
N LYS A 52 0.29 2.14 5.57
CA LYS A 52 1.71 1.82 5.35
C LYS A 52 2.00 0.32 5.45
N LYS A 53 1.42 -0.38 6.43
CA LYS A 53 1.57 -1.84 6.57
C LYS A 53 0.97 -2.58 5.37
N ILE A 54 -0.21 -2.15 4.92
CA ILE A 54 -0.87 -2.74 3.75
C ILE A 54 -0.04 -2.52 2.48
N ALA A 55 0.49 -1.32 2.25
CA ALA A 55 1.37 -1.04 1.13
C ALA A 55 2.68 -1.86 1.17
N LEU A 56 3.24 -2.06 2.38
CA LEU A 56 4.40 -2.94 2.56
C LEU A 56 4.06 -4.41 2.25
N GLY A 57 2.94 -4.91 2.75
CA GLY A 57 2.46 -6.26 2.44
C GLY A 57 2.19 -6.45 0.94
N ALA A 58 1.57 -5.47 0.30
CA ALA A 58 1.37 -5.45 -1.15
C ALA A 58 2.72 -5.48 -1.90
N SER A 59 3.71 -4.72 -1.43
CA SER A 59 5.06 -4.74 -2.00
C SER A 59 5.71 -6.12 -1.92
N ARG A 60 5.58 -6.79 -0.77
CA ARG A 60 6.08 -8.16 -0.56
C ARG A 60 5.39 -9.17 -1.47
N VAL A 61 4.09 -9.04 -1.69
CA VAL A 61 3.30 -9.96 -2.53
C VAL A 61 3.62 -9.79 -4.02
N VAL A 62 3.78 -8.56 -4.49
CA VAL A 62 4.01 -8.26 -5.92
C VAL A 62 5.50 -8.30 -6.30
N GLY A 63 6.40 -8.25 -5.31
CA GLY A 63 7.85 -8.26 -5.56
C GLY A 63 8.39 -6.93 -6.09
N ARG A 64 7.63 -5.83 -5.95
CA ARG A 64 8.06 -4.47 -6.29
C ARG A 64 7.71 -3.50 -5.18
N LYS A 65 8.34 -2.34 -5.16
CA LYS A 65 7.93 -1.25 -4.27
C LYS A 65 6.54 -0.75 -4.66
N VAL A 66 5.59 -0.80 -3.73
CA VAL A 66 4.24 -0.25 -3.84
C VAL A 66 4.14 0.94 -2.89
N GLN A 67 3.80 2.11 -3.43
CA GLN A 67 3.59 3.32 -2.64
C GLN A 67 2.19 3.32 -2.04
N VAL A 68 2.02 3.99 -0.90
CA VAL A 68 0.71 4.08 -0.24
C VAL A 68 -0.30 4.78 -1.15
N ALA A 69 0.12 5.79 -1.91
CA ALA A 69 -0.71 6.51 -2.89
C ALA A 69 -1.17 5.65 -4.09
N GLU A 70 -0.55 4.49 -4.34
CA GLU A 70 -1.01 3.58 -5.41
C GLU A 70 -2.22 2.74 -4.96
N VAL A 71 -2.40 2.57 -3.66
CA VAL A 71 -3.42 1.67 -3.08
C VAL A 71 -4.44 2.40 -2.21
N PHE A 72 -4.11 3.60 -1.73
CA PHE A 72 -5.01 4.46 -0.99
C PHE A 72 -5.01 5.84 -1.64
N ASP A 73 -6.20 6.42 -1.75
CA ASP A 73 -6.35 7.82 -2.09
C ASP A 73 -5.96 8.64 -0.85
N LEU A 74 -4.69 9.01 -0.81
CA LEU A 74 -4.17 9.91 0.19
C LEU A 74 -3.81 11.18 -0.55
N ASP A 75 -4.52 12.27 -0.27
CA ASP A 75 -4.09 13.65 -0.55
C ASP A 75 -2.82 14.00 0.27
N PHE A 76 -1.83 13.11 0.29
CA PHE A 76 -0.56 13.29 0.95
C PHE A 76 0.46 13.75 -0.07
N ASP A 77 0.74 15.05 -0.07
CA ASP A 77 1.78 15.69 -0.86
C ASP A 77 3.17 15.12 -0.50
N PHE A 78 3.57 14.05 -1.18
CA PHE A 78 4.79 13.28 -0.90
C PHE A 78 6.07 13.99 -1.40
N ARG A 79 5.97 15.21 -1.96
CA ARG A 79 7.12 15.96 -2.49
C ARG A 79 8.16 16.37 -1.44
N ALA A 80 7.87 16.24 -0.14
CA ALA A 80 8.72 16.78 0.92
C ALA A 80 9.92 15.91 1.39
N ARG A 81 10.14 14.68 0.90
CA ARG A 81 11.21 13.78 1.45
C ARG A 81 12.26 13.24 0.48
N ARG A 82 12.44 13.85 -0.71
CA ARG A 82 13.53 13.48 -1.66
C ARG A 82 14.73 14.45 -1.69
N LYS A 83 14.91 15.27 -0.67
CA LYS A 83 16.13 16.09 -0.50
C LYS A 83 16.68 15.87 0.91
N ASN A 84 17.57 14.89 1.11
CA ASN A 84 18.58 14.83 2.19
C ASN A 84 19.29 13.46 2.21
N THR A 85 19.84 13.04 1.08
CA THR A 85 20.82 11.93 1.08
C THR A 85 21.90 12.21 0.06
N SER A 86 22.59 13.32 0.27
CA SER A 86 23.85 13.67 -0.39
C SER A 86 24.60 14.65 0.51
N HIS A 87 25.20 14.13 1.57
CA HIS A 87 26.41 14.73 2.13
C HIS A 87 27.48 13.68 1.99
N GLY A 88 28.23 13.81 0.89
CA GLY A 88 29.46 13.09 0.67
C GLY A 88 30.43 13.45 1.79
N ARG A 89 31.07 12.43 2.33
CA ARG A 89 32.19 12.54 3.24
C ARG A 89 33.42 12.77 2.38
N GLU A 90 33.85 14.01 2.22
CA GLU A 90 35.19 14.30 1.68
C GLU A 90 36.22 14.18 2.82
N PRO A 91 37.33 13.45 2.64
CA PRO A 91 38.42 13.42 3.60
C PRO A 91 39.29 14.66 3.37
N ASN A 92 39.49 15.50 4.39
CA ASN A 92 40.45 16.59 4.29
C ASN A 92 41.85 16.08 4.64
N THR A 93 42.80 16.47 3.81
CA THR A 93 44.25 16.17 3.88
C THR A 93 44.96 17.34 4.54
#